data_AF-A0A1M5X6G8-F1
#
_entry.id   AF-A0A1M5X6G8-F1
#
_cell.length_a   1.000
_cell.length_b   1.000
_cell.length_c   1.000
_cell.angle_alpha   90.00
_cell.angle_beta   90.00
_cell.angle_gamma   90.00
#
_symmetry.space_group_name_H-M   'P 1'
#
loop_
_entity.id
_entity.type
_entity.pdbx_description
1 polymer ?
#
loop_
_entity_poly.entity_id
_entity_poly.type
_entity_poly.pdbx_seq_one_letter_code
_entity_poly.pdbx_strand_id
1 'polypeptide(L)' 'MKRLPISLLVILCLTLGLAPFVPEPHLWQKLKMLAGGTLTRPVDIFDLMLHGFPFVLLALRLLARDSKAVR' A
#
# COMPACT_ATOMS: atom_id res chain seq x y z
N MET A 1 14.70 -14.30 11.27
CA MET A 1 14.00 -13.09 10.79
C MET A 1 12.77 -12.84 11.66
N LYS A 2 12.67 -11.69 12.33
CA LYS A 2 11.47 -11.33 13.12
C LYS A 2 10.30 -11.05 12.17
N ARG A 3 9.11 -11.56 12.48
CA ARG A 3 7.90 -11.27 11.69
C ARG A 3 7.49 -9.82 11.95
N LEU A 4 7.15 -9.07 10.90
CA LEU A 4 6.53 -7.77 11.06
C LEU A 4 5.14 -7.96 11.72
N PRO A 5 4.85 -7.23 12.82
CA PRO A 5 3.55 -7.31 13.47
C PRO A 5 2.49 -6.66 12.57
N ILE A 6 1.30 -7.28 12.53
CA ILE A 6 0.19 -6.78 11.69
C ILE A 6 -0.22 -5.36 12.12
N SER A 7 -0.18 -5.07 13.42
CA SER A 7 -0.45 -3.72 13.95
C SER A 7 0.45 -2.65 13.33
N LEU A 8 1.74 -2.93 13.15
CA LEU A 8 2.65 -2.00 12.49
C LEU A 8 2.30 -1.80 11.02
N LEU A 9 1.96 -2.87 10.29
CA LEU A 9 1.53 -2.77 8.89
C LEU A 9 0.23 -1.98 8.75
N VAL A 10 -0.72 -2.17 9.67
CA VAL A 10 -1.96 -1.40 9.71
C VAL A 10 -1.66 0.09 9.96
N ILE A 11 -0.80 0.41 10.93
CA ILE A 11 -0.39 1.80 11.18
C ILE A 11 0.26 2.41 9.93
N LEU A 12 1.15 1.68 9.24
CA LEU A 12 1.78 2.15 8.01
C LEU A 12 0.77 2.37 6.87
N CYS A 13 -0.23 1.49 6.71
CA CYS A 13 -1.30 1.69 5.73
C CYS A 13 -2.12 2.94 6.07
N LEU A 14 -2.52 3.08 7.34
CA LEU A 14 -3.35 4.19 7.79
C LEU A 14 -2.62 5.53 7.75
N THR A 15 -1.29 5.55 7.82
CA THR A 15 -0.49 6.79 7.79
C THR A 15 0.14 7.02 6.43
N LEU A 16 1.24 6.32 6.12
CA LEU A 16 1.97 6.48 4.87
C LEU A 16 1.12 6.05 3.66
N GLY A 17 0.34 4.98 3.76
CA GLY A 17 -0.40 4.46 2.61
C GLY A 17 -1.56 5.36 2.16
N LEU A 18 -2.23 6.03 3.11
CA LEU A 18 -3.36 6.91 2.85
C LEU A 18 -2.97 8.40 2.76
N ALA A 19 -1.73 8.76 3.05
CA ALA A 19 -1.27 10.13 2.97
C ALA A 19 -1.26 10.64 1.50
N PRO A 20 -1.46 11.95 1.31
CA PRO A 20 -2.18 12.87 2.19
C PRO A 20 -3.68 12.54 2.22
N PHE A 21 -4.35 12.70 3.36
CA PHE A 21 -5.78 12.34 3.45
C PHE A 21 -6.72 13.32 2.73
N VAL A 22 -6.24 14.53 2.45
CA VAL A 22 -7.02 15.64 1.86
C VAL A 22 -6.18 16.31 0.77
N PRO A 23 -6.77 16.70 -0.38
CA PRO A 23 -8.17 16.49 -0.78
C PRO A 23 -8.49 15.03 -1.14
N GLU A 24 -7.49 14.26 -1.59
CA GLU A 24 -7.60 12.82 -1.82
C GLU A 24 -6.25 12.11 -1.57
N PRO A 25 -6.26 10.83 -1.15
CA PRO A 25 -5.03 10.03 -1.02
C PRO A 25 -4.22 9.98 -2.31
N HIS A 26 -2.90 10.15 -2.18
CA HIS A 26 -1.99 10.03 -3.33
C HIS A 26 -2.16 8.69 -4.03
N LEU A 27 -2.29 7.61 -3.27
CA LEU A 27 -2.53 6.27 -3.81
C LEU A 27 -3.75 6.26 -4.75
N TRP A 28 -4.86 6.88 -4.36
CA TRP A 28 -6.07 6.94 -5.19
C TRP A 28 -5.86 7.78 -6.45
N GLN A 29 -5.22 8.93 -6.33
CA GLN A 29 -4.87 9.77 -7.47
C GLN A 29 -4.01 9.00 -8.48
N LYS A 30 -2.96 8.30 -8.02
CA LYS A 30 -2.05 7.56 -8.90
C LYS A 30 -2.72 6.34 -9.53
N LEU A 31 -3.63 5.65 -8.82
CA LEU A 31 -4.44 4.57 -9.41
C LEU A 31 -5.33 5.07 -10.55
N LYS A 32 -5.95 6.25 -10.41
CA LYS A 32 -6.71 6.88 -11.51
C LYS A 32 -5.80 7.21 -12.70
N MET A 33 -4.62 7.77 -12.45
CA MET A 33 -3.64 8.05 -13.51
C MET A 33 -3.16 6.77 -14.22
N LEU A 34 -2.97 5.69 -13.46
CA LEU A 34 -2.58 4.39 -14.01
C LEU A 34 -3.68 3.82 -14.91
N ALA A 35 -4.93 3.83 -14.43
CA ALA A 35 -6.10 3.39 -15.20
C ALA A 35 -6.34 4.25 -16.46
N GLY A 36 -6.04 5.56 -16.38
CA GLY A 36 -6.13 6.49 -17.49
C GLY A 36 -4.92 6.49 -18.44
N GLY A 37 -3.87 5.71 -18.16
CA GLY A 37 -2.66 5.68 -18.98
C GLY A 37 -1.79 6.94 -18.92
N THR A 38 -2.01 7.83 -17.93
CA THR A 38 -1.29 9.10 -17.77
C THR A 38 -0.18 9.03 -16.72
N LEU A 39 0.04 7.87 -16.09
CA LEU A 39 1.10 7.65 -15.10
C LEU A 39 2.49 7.46 -15.75
N THR A 40 3.02 8.53 -16.35
CA THR A 40 4.26 8.46 -17.14
C THR A 40 5.48 9.04 -16.43
N ARG A 41 5.29 9.91 -15.45
CA ARG A 41 6.40 10.58 -14.77
C ARG A 41 7.00 9.65 -13.72
N PRO A 42 8.33 9.51 -13.64
CA PRO A 42 8.98 8.65 -12.66
C PRO A 42 8.59 8.94 -11.20
N VAL A 43 8.38 10.23 -10.88
CA VAL A 43 7.92 10.64 -9.54
C VAL A 43 6.52 10.12 -9.21
N ASP A 44 5.61 10.06 -10.18
CA ASP A 44 4.26 9.57 -9.95
C ASP A 44 4.23 8.04 -9.77
N ILE A 45 5.12 7.34 -10.49
CA ILE A 45 5.31 5.89 -10.34
C ILE A 45 5.92 5.59 -8.97
N PHE A 46 6.95 6.34 -8.56
CA PHE A 46 7.55 6.20 -7.25
C PHE A 46 6.52 6.47 -6.14
N ASP A 47 5.71 7.50 -6.29
CA ASP A 47 4.66 7.86 -5.33
C ASP A 47 3.60 6.75 -5.21
N LEU A 48 3.18 6.15 -6.34
CA LEU A 48 2.31 4.97 -6.35
C LEU A 48 2.93 3.79 -5.59
N MET A 49 4.20 3.49 -5.86
CA MET A 49 4.91 2.39 -5.20
C MET A 49 5.06 2.65 -3.70
N LEU A 50 5.45 3.87 -3.29
CA LEU A 50 5.67 4.24 -1.91
C LEU A 50 4.39 4.11 -1.07
N HIS A 51 3.27 4.63 -1.57
CA HIS A 51 1.98 4.59 -0.87
C HIS A 51 1.29 3.23 -1.00
N GLY A 52 1.51 2.50 -2.10
CA GLY A 52 0.96 1.16 -2.31
C GLY A 52 1.69 0.06 -1.52
N PHE A 53 2.99 0.23 -1.25
CA PHE A 53 3.83 -0.79 -0.63
C PHE A 53 3.32 -1.29 0.74
N PRO A 54 2.88 -0.43 1.68
CA PRO A 54 2.29 -0.87 2.94
C PRO A 54 1.09 -1.83 2.76
N PHE A 55 0.21 -1.55 1.79
CA PHE A 55 -0.98 -2.38 1.53
C PHE A 55 -0.60 -3.74 0.97
N VAL A 56 0.35 -3.79 0.03
CA VAL A 56 0.87 -5.06 -0.51
C VAL A 56 1.48 -5.90 0.60
N LEU A 57 2.30 -5.31 1.46
CA LEU A 57 2.87 -6.01 2.61
C LEU A 57 1.81 -6.53 3.59
N LEU A 58 0.79 -5.72 3.88
CA LEU A 58 -0.32 -6.12 4.75
C LEU A 58 -1.08 -7.30 4.14
N ALA A 59 -1.43 -7.23 2.85
CA ALA A 59 -2.12 -8.31 2.14
C ALA A 59 -1.31 -9.62 2.17
N LEU A 60 -0.03 -9.57 1.81
CA LEU A 60 0.87 -10.73 1.88
C LEU A 60 0.95 -11.30 3.31
N ARG A 61 1.00 -10.44 4.33
CA ARG A 61 1.09 -10.86 5.73
C ARG A 61 -0.19 -11.56 6.22
N LEU A 62 -1.36 -11.12 5.74
CA LEU A 62 -2.66 -11.71 6.05
C LEU A 62 -2.81 -13.06 5.34
N LEU A 63 -2.57 -13.12 4.03
CA LEU A 63 -2.60 -14.38 3.26
C LEU A 63 -1.65 -15.45 3.83
N ALA A 64 -0.45 -15.05 4.25
CA ALA A 64 0.52 -15.94 4.87
C ALA A 64 0.15 -16.34 6.32
N ARG A 65 -0.69 -15.55 7.02
CA ARG A 65 -1.23 -15.93 8.34
C ARG A 65 -2.30 -16.99 8.18
N ASP A 66 -3.25 -16.77 7.27
CA ASP A 66 -4.40 -17.65 7.06
C ASP A 66 -3.95 -19.02 6.54
N SER A 67 -2.92 -19.04 5.68
CA SER A 67 -2.26 -20.27 5.23
C SER A 67 -1.67 -21.11 6.37
N LYS A 68 -1.39 -20.52 7.54
CA LYS A 68 -0.95 -21.22 8.75
C LYS A 68 -2.07 -21.52 9.74
N ALA A 69 -3.24 -20.90 9.58
CA ALA A 69 -4.42 -21.18 10.40
C ALA A 69 -5.23 -22.36 9.84
N VAL A 70 -5.08 -22.66 8.55
CA VAL A 70 -5.74 -23.79 7.85
C VAL A 70 -4.89 -25.07 7.87
N ARG A 71 -3.61 -25.00 8.24
CA ARG A 71 -2.72 -26.15 8.48
C ARG A 71 -2.56 -26.42 9.97
#